data_AF-A0A968CYV6-F1
#
_entry.id   AF-A0A968CYV6-F1
#
_cell.length_a   1.000
_cell.length_b   1.000
_cell.length_c   1.000
_cell.angle_alpha   90.00
_cell.angle_beta   90.00
_cell.angle_gamma   90.00
#
_symmetry.space_group_name_H-M   'P 1'
#
loop_
_entity.id
_entity.type
_entity.pdbx_description
1 polymer ?
#
loop_
_entity_poly.entity_id
_entity_poly.type
_entity_poly.pdbx_seq_one_letter_code
_entity_poly.pdbx_strand_id
1 'polypeptide(L)'
;MRRKLLSHRSKKKPTNNDKSQTFHGLADADGLESLLTFEESQVQRLIMRASIYRYRHMTYFRVNLDGPTLKAIQSLMRKGKCKDAVTLLKDKDVWVPDEFQASWNLIPDTRLDPYVRYTRR
;
A
#
# COMPACT_ATOMS: atom_id res chain seq x y z
N MET A 1 -4.39 -61.71 -5.78
CA MET A 1 -3.85 -60.52 -5.10
C MET A 1 -3.38 -59.49 -6.13
N ARG A 2 -3.98 -58.29 -6.18
CA ARG A 2 -3.35 -57.01 -6.61
C ARG A 2 -4.38 -55.89 -6.46
N ARG A 3 -4.24 -55.08 -5.39
CA ARG A 3 -5.03 -53.86 -5.15
C ARG A 3 -4.52 -52.76 -6.09
N LYS A 4 -5.37 -52.16 -6.92
CA LYS A 4 -5.08 -50.87 -7.59
C LYS A 4 -5.34 -49.75 -6.58
N LEU A 5 -4.27 -49.06 -6.21
CA LEU A 5 -4.30 -47.87 -5.35
C LEU A 5 -4.97 -46.70 -6.11
N LEU A 6 -6.12 -46.25 -5.60
CA LEU A 6 -6.76 -45.00 -5.98
C LEU A 6 -5.84 -43.82 -5.62
N SER A 7 -5.23 -43.17 -6.63
CA SER A 7 -4.51 -41.92 -6.43
C SER A 7 -5.50 -40.84 -6.00
N HIS A 8 -5.53 -40.54 -4.70
CA HIS A 8 -6.26 -39.39 -4.17
C HIS A 8 -5.50 -38.13 -4.58
N ARG A 9 -5.80 -37.61 -5.78
CA ARG A 9 -5.43 -36.25 -6.17
C ARG A 9 -6.24 -35.31 -5.29
N SER A 10 -5.69 -34.97 -4.14
CA SER A 10 -6.23 -33.96 -3.23
C SER A 10 -6.39 -32.65 -4.00
N LYS A 11 -7.63 -32.34 -4.40
CA LYS A 11 -7.99 -31.02 -4.90
C LYS A 11 -7.86 -30.09 -3.70
N LYS A 12 -6.72 -29.39 -3.58
CA LYS A 12 -6.57 -28.28 -2.63
C LYS A 12 -7.75 -27.34 -2.86
N LYS A 13 -8.61 -27.20 -1.84
CA LYS A 13 -9.67 -26.17 -1.84
C LYS A 13 -8.99 -24.82 -2.05
N PRO A 14 -9.50 -23.94 -2.94
CA PRO A 14 -8.99 -22.58 -3.03
C PRO A 14 -9.15 -21.94 -1.65
N THR A 15 -8.02 -21.63 -1.02
CA THR A 15 -8.04 -20.82 0.19
C THR A 15 -8.44 -19.41 -0.24
N ASN A 16 -9.26 -18.72 0.55
CA ASN A 16 -9.76 -17.35 0.28
C ASN A 16 -8.64 -16.27 0.12
N ASN A 17 -7.37 -16.65 -0.01
CA ASN A 17 -6.20 -15.77 -0.06
C ASN A 17 -5.96 -15.09 -1.43
N ASP A 18 -6.63 -15.52 -2.50
CA ASP A 18 -6.37 -15.05 -3.88
C ASP A 18 -7.37 -13.99 -4.38
N LYS A 19 -8.35 -13.58 -3.56
CA LYS A 19 -9.25 -12.49 -3.96
C LYS A 19 -8.59 -11.14 -3.70
N SER A 20 -8.45 -10.35 -4.75
CA SER A 20 -8.04 -8.96 -4.64
C SER A 20 -9.11 -8.15 -3.90
N GLN A 21 -8.68 -7.25 -3.02
CA GLN A 21 -9.53 -6.33 -2.27
C GLN A 21 -9.05 -4.89 -2.48
N THR A 22 -9.97 -3.93 -2.47
CA THR A 22 -9.66 -2.51 -2.63
C THR A 22 -9.27 -1.89 -1.30
N PHE A 23 -8.17 -1.15 -1.31
CA PHE A 23 -7.62 -0.39 -0.20
C PHE A 23 -7.42 1.07 -0.61
N HIS A 24 -7.32 1.94 0.37
CA HIS A 24 -6.92 3.33 0.18
C HIS A 24 -6.12 3.84 1.37
N GLY A 25 -5.49 5.00 1.24
CA GLY A 25 -4.71 5.54 2.32
C GLY A 25 -3.93 6.77 1.92
N LEU A 26 -2.87 7.01 2.67
CA LEU A 26 -2.00 8.17 2.55
C LEU A 26 -0.54 7.76 2.47
N ALA A 27 0.22 8.47 1.64
CA ALA A 27 1.67 8.37 1.56
C ALA A 27 2.30 9.74 1.37
N ASP A 28 3.49 9.95 1.92
CA ASP A 28 4.24 11.20 1.86
C ASP A 28 5.73 10.95 1.57
N ALA A 29 6.55 12.01 1.70
CA ALA A 29 8.00 11.98 1.55
C ALA A 29 8.71 10.86 2.37
N ASP A 30 8.18 10.47 3.53
CA ASP A 30 8.73 9.43 4.40
C ASP A 30 8.22 8.02 4.06
N GLY A 31 7.16 7.94 3.24
CA GLY A 31 6.65 6.70 2.66
C GLY A 31 5.18 6.46 2.99
N LEU A 32 4.81 5.19 3.14
CA LEU A 32 3.42 4.80 3.36
C LEU A 32 2.98 5.12 4.79
N GLU A 33 1.99 5.99 4.95
CA GLU A 33 1.49 6.43 6.25
C GLU A 33 0.31 5.55 6.72
N SER A 34 -0.62 5.26 5.80
CA SER A 34 -1.80 4.43 6.08
C SER A 34 -2.16 3.55 4.90
N LEU A 35 -2.71 2.37 5.20
CA LEU A 35 -3.31 1.46 4.25
C LEU A 35 -4.55 0.83 4.90
N LEU A 36 -5.72 1.31 4.52
CA LEU A 36 -7.00 0.96 5.09
C LEU A 36 -7.85 0.25 4.03
N THR A 37 -8.73 -0.65 4.48
CA THR A 37 -9.80 -1.17 3.60
C THR A 37 -10.59 0.00 3.03
N PHE A 38 -10.93 -0.05 1.75
CA PHE A 38 -11.65 1.04 1.12
C PHE A 38 -13.03 1.23 1.76
N GLU A 39 -13.25 2.43 2.29
CA GLU A 39 -14.53 2.91 2.81
C GLU A 39 -14.85 4.27 2.19
N GLU A 40 -15.94 4.38 1.43
CA GLU A 40 -16.34 5.62 0.76
C GLU A 40 -16.51 6.80 1.73
N SER A 41 -17.01 6.52 2.93
CA SER A 41 -17.21 7.51 4.00
C SER A 41 -15.91 8.14 4.54
N GLN A 42 -14.75 7.54 4.27
CA GLN A 42 -13.43 8.05 4.69
C GLN A 42 -12.75 8.90 3.60
N VAL A 43 -13.17 8.77 2.34
CA VAL A 43 -12.47 9.34 1.18
C VAL A 43 -12.28 10.85 1.33
N GLN A 44 -13.35 11.59 1.62
CA GLN A 44 -13.29 13.04 1.76
C GLN A 44 -12.34 13.47 2.89
N ARG A 45 -12.30 12.71 4.01
CA ARG A 45 -11.40 13.01 5.14
C ARG A 45 -9.94 12.79 4.76
N LEU A 46 -9.64 11.72 4.03
CA LEU A 46 -8.27 11.43 3.59
C LEU A 46 -7.78 12.43 2.54
N ILE A 47 -8.62 12.80 1.57
CA ILE A 47 -8.29 13.83 0.57
C ILE A 47 -8.06 15.19 1.24
N MET A 48 -8.91 15.57 2.19
CA MET A 48 -8.71 16.80 2.97
C MET A 48 -7.39 16.76 3.74
N ARG A 49 -7.07 15.63 4.38
CA ARG A 49 -5.79 15.46 5.07
C ARG A 49 -4.60 15.54 4.11
N ALA A 50 -4.65 14.86 2.96
CA ALA A 50 -3.62 14.97 1.93
C ALA A 50 -3.42 16.43 1.49
N SER A 51 -4.51 17.18 1.33
CA SER A 51 -4.50 18.60 0.96
C SER A 51 -3.85 19.50 2.01
N ILE A 52 -4.09 19.24 3.30
CA ILE A 52 -3.48 20.00 4.41
C ILE A 52 -1.98 19.71 4.50
N TYR A 53 -1.57 18.46 4.27
CA TYR A 53 -0.18 18.02 4.38
C TYR A 53 0.58 18.02 3.04
N ARG A 54 0.13 18.79 2.03
CA ARG A 54 0.79 18.88 0.72
C ARG A 54 2.24 19.35 0.79
N TYR A 55 2.60 20.10 1.83
CA TYR A 55 3.96 20.55 2.06
C TYR A 55 4.95 19.39 2.30
N ARG A 56 4.49 18.18 2.67
CA ARG A 56 5.30 16.94 2.73
C ARG A 56 5.10 16.04 1.52
N HIS A 57 4.49 16.57 0.46
CA HIS A 57 3.99 15.78 -0.67
C HIS A 57 3.02 14.66 -0.27
N MET A 58 2.21 14.88 0.77
CA MET A 58 1.18 13.92 1.16
C MET A 58 0.18 13.70 0.01
N THR A 59 -0.11 12.44 -0.27
CA THR A 59 -0.96 11.99 -1.37
C THR A 59 -2.00 10.99 -0.88
N TYR A 60 -3.22 11.13 -1.39
CA TYR A 60 -4.25 10.10 -1.28
C TYR A 60 -4.11 9.10 -2.43
N PHE A 61 -4.31 7.82 -2.16
CA PHE A 61 -4.28 6.78 -3.18
C PHE A 61 -5.37 5.73 -2.96
N ARG A 62 -5.72 5.00 -4.02
CA ARG A 62 -6.56 3.79 -4.00
C ARG A 62 -5.89 2.68 -4.79
N VAL A 63 -5.97 1.45 -4.31
CA VAL A 63 -5.26 0.30 -4.90
C VAL A 63 -6.05 -0.98 -4.73
N ASN A 64 -5.88 -1.93 -5.64
CA ASN A 64 -6.36 -3.29 -5.50
C ASN A 64 -5.19 -4.23 -5.13
N LEU A 65 -5.31 -4.96 -4.03
CA LEU A 65 -4.24 -5.83 -3.52
C LEU A 65 -4.73 -7.24 -3.27
N ASP A 66 -3.89 -8.22 -3.63
CA ASP A 66 -4.06 -9.62 -3.23
C ASP A 66 -3.56 -9.86 -1.80
N GLY A 67 -3.94 -11.01 -1.22
CA GLY A 67 -3.56 -11.38 0.13
C GLY A 67 -2.05 -11.43 0.39
N PRO A 68 -1.22 -12.02 -0.52
CA PRO A 68 0.23 -12.02 -0.38
C PRO A 68 0.85 -10.61 -0.37
N THR A 69 0.48 -9.74 -1.31
CA THR A 69 1.03 -8.37 -1.38
C THR A 69 0.62 -7.57 -0.15
N LEU A 70 -0.66 -7.64 0.25
CA LEU A 70 -1.15 -6.96 1.44
C LEU A 70 -0.35 -7.35 2.68
N LYS A 71 -0.08 -8.65 2.89
CA LYS A 71 0.72 -9.15 4.02
C LYS A 71 2.15 -8.63 3.97
N ALA A 72 2.76 -8.55 2.79
CA ALA A 72 4.09 -8.00 2.60
C ALA A 72 4.15 -6.51 2.97
N ILE A 73 3.23 -5.70 2.45
CA ILE A 73 3.15 -4.26 2.75
C ILE A 73 2.92 -4.02 4.25
N GLN A 74 1.93 -4.70 4.85
CA GLN A 74 1.66 -4.58 6.28
C GLN A 74 2.84 -5.04 7.13
N SER A 75 3.60 -6.06 6.69
CA SER A 75 4.83 -6.47 7.38
C SER A 75 5.93 -5.41 7.33
N LEU A 76 6.04 -4.64 6.24
CA LEU A 76 7.00 -3.54 6.13
C LEU A 76 6.59 -2.38 7.03
N MET A 77 5.30 -2.01 7.02
CA MET A 77 4.76 -0.96 7.89
C MET A 77 4.97 -1.29 9.38
N ARG A 78 4.69 -2.52 9.83
CA ARG A 78 4.94 -2.95 11.21
C ARG A 78 6.42 -2.89 11.64
N LYS A 79 7.35 -2.96 10.67
CA LYS A 79 8.79 -2.86 10.91
C LYS A 79 9.32 -1.41 10.81
N GLY A 80 8.44 -0.43 10.64
CA GLY A 80 8.82 0.97 10.40
C GLY A 80 9.44 1.22 9.01
N LYS A 81 9.35 0.26 8.09
CA LYS A 81 9.92 0.34 6.74
C LYS A 81 8.93 0.97 5.75
N CYS A 82 8.48 2.19 6.05
CA CYS A 82 7.41 2.86 5.30
C CYS A 82 7.83 3.20 3.85
N LYS A 83 9.10 3.51 3.61
CA LYS A 83 9.66 3.72 2.26
C LYS A 83 9.61 2.47 1.39
N ASP A 84 10.03 1.34 1.94
CA ASP A 84 9.96 0.05 1.25
C ASP A 84 8.49 -0.32 0.98
N ALA A 85 7.59 -0.01 1.92
CA ALA A 85 6.16 -0.27 1.79
C ALA A 85 5.52 0.52 0.65
N VAL A 86 5.80 1.82 0.51
CA VAL A 86 5.28 2.61 -0.62
C VAL A 86 5.93 2.22 -1.94
N THR A 87 7.21 1.81 -1.93
CA THR A 87 7.90 1.34 -3.15
C THR A 87 7.23 0.07 -3.67
N LEU A 88 6.99 -0.92 -2.80
CA LEU A 88 6.26 -2.14 -3.15
C LEU A 88 4.82 -1.86 -3.61
N LEU A 89 4.18 -0.84 -3.03
CA LEU A 89 2.84 -0.42 -3.42
C LEU A 89 2.81 0.18 -4.83
N LYS A 90 3.83 0.97 -5.19
CA LYS A 90 3.97 1.61 -6.52
C LYS A 90 4.17 0.63 -7.66
N ASP A 91 4.61 -0.60 -7.38
CA ASP A 91 4.68 -1.68 -8.37
C ASP A 91 3.29 -2.23 -8.75
N LYS A 92 2.21 -1.71 -8.15
CA LYS A 92 0.82 -2.10 -8.40
C LYS A 92 0.08 -1.00 -9.18
N ASP A 93 -1.09 -1.36 -9.68
CA ASP A 93 -2.01 -0.41 -10.30
C ASP A 93 -2.67 0.45 -9.21
N VAL A 94 -2.05 1.60 -8.94
CA VAL A 94 -2.48 2.57 -7.93
C VAL A 94 -3.15 3.74 -8.63
N TRP A 95 -4.39 3.99 -8.24
CA TRP A 95 -5.11 5.19 -8.64
C TRP A 95 -4.82 6.32 -7.65
N VAL A 96 -4.50 7.50 -8.18
CA VAL A 96 -4.23 8.73 -7.43
C VAL A 96 -5.05 9.85 -8.09
N PRO A 97 -5.68 10.77 -7.32
CA PRO A 97 -6.31 11.94 -7.93
C PRO A 97 -5.32 12.80 -8.71
N ASP A 98 -5.74 13.38 -9.83
CA ASP A 98 -4.89 14.13 -10.75
C ASP A 98 -4.08 15.22 -10.05
N GLU A 99 -4.69 15.91 -9.08
CA GLU A 99 -4.01 16.96 -8.33
C GLU A 99 -2.81 16.42 -7.54
N PHE A 100 -2.78 15.16 -7.13
CA PHE A 100 -1.70 14.56 -6.35
C PHE A 100 -0.68 13.80 -7.20
N GLN A 101 -0.93 13.61 -8.51
CA GLN A 101 -0.10 12.75 -9.36
C GLN A 101 1.37 13.21 -9.41
N ALA A 102 1.61 14.52 -9.49
CA ALA A 102 2.95 15.08 -9.49
C ALA A 102 3.70 14.75 -8.18
N SER A 103 3.03 14.88 -7.03
CA SER A 103 3.60 14.50 -5.72
C SER A 103 3.82 13.00 -5.62
N TRP A 104 2.88 12.18 -6.12
CA TRP A 104 3.01 10.73 -6.11
C TRP A 104 4.29 10.29 -6.83
N ASN A 105 4.64 10.90 -7.95
CA ASN A 105 5.85 10.57 -8.70
C ASN A 105 7.15 10.89 -7.94
N LEU A 106 7.11 11.80 -6.96
CA LEU A 106 8.27 12.26 -6.21
C LEU A 106 8.53 11.48 -4.93
N ILE A 107 7.49 10.89 -4.32
CA ILE A 107 7.63 10.15 -3.05
C ILE A 107 8.00 8.68 -3.29
N PRO A 108 8.72 7.99 -2.39
CA PRO A 108 9.31 8.52 -1.16
C PRO A 108 10.64 9.25 -1.45
N ASP A 109 10.76 10.48 -0.96
CA ASP A 109 12.02 11.22 -0.91
C ASP A 109 12.03 12.14 0.31
N THR A 110 12.77 11.73 1.34
CA THR A 110 12.91 12.48 2.61
C THR A 110 13.43 13.90 2.44
N ARG A 111 14.12 14.21 1.34
CA ARG A 111 14.62 15.57 1.09
C ARG A 111 13.48 16.56 0.84
N LEU A 112 12.30 16.06 0.50
CA LEU A 112 11.10 16.85 0.25
C LEU A 112 10.32 17.14 1.54
N ASP A 113 10.71 16.56 2.68
CA ASP A 113 10.09 16.89 3.97
C ASP A 113 10.73 18.18 4.54
N PRO A 114 9.97 19.27 4.72
CA PRO A 114 10.51 20.53 5.25
C PRO A 114 10.95 20.43 6.72
N TYR A 115 10.59 19.36 7.42
CA TYR A 115 10.96 19.12 8.81
C TYR A 115 12.07 18.09 8.98
N VAL A 116 12.58 17.51 7.89
CA VAL A 116 13.82 16.73 7.96
C VAL A 116 14.95 17.68 8.31
N ARG A 117 15.16 17.86 9.62
CA ARG A 117 16.36 18.46 10.15
C ARG A 117 17.49 17.57 9.68
N TYR A 118 18.45 18.17 8.98
CA TYR A 118 19.75 17.56 8.72
C TYR A 118 20.30 17.04 10.06
N THR A 119 20.08 15.76 10.36
CA THR A 119 20.95 15.06 11.27
C THR A 119 22.27 15.00 10.53
N ARG A 120 23.10 16.03 10.76
CA ARG A 120 24.50 16.04 10.35
C ARG A 120 25.06 14.71 10.84
N ARG A 121 25.31 13.80 9.90
CA ARG A 121 26.23 12.69 10.11
C ARG A 121 27.64 13.24 10.12
#